data_AF-A0A1N6KP22-F1
#
_entry.id   AF-A0A1N6KP22-F1
#
_cell.length_a   1.000
_cell.length_b   1.000
_cell.length_c   1.000
_cell.angle_alpha   90.00
_cell.angle_beta   90.00
_cell.angle_gamma   90.00
#
_symmetry.space_group_name_H-M   'P 1'
#
loop_
_entity.id
_entity.type
_entity.pdbx_description
1 polymer ?
#
loop_
_entity_poly.entity_id
_entity_poly.type
_entity_poly.pdbx_seq_one_letter_code
_entity_poly.pdbx_strand_id
1 'polypeptide(L)' 'MSERIEARYRDMMNALAAGIEEVLGGLGFALLMYEHGKVDGGRVNYISNSNREDMVSAMREFIAREEGRMHGAPGAKQ' A
#
# COMPACT_ATOMS: atom_id res chain seq x y z
N MET A 1 -6.94 -7.74 -11.99
CA MET A 1 -6.21 -6.47 -12.20
C MET A 1 -7.14 -5.30 -11.91
N SER A 2 -6.75 -4.42 -10.98
CA SER A 2 -7.58 -3.40 -10.30
C SER A 2 -8.14 -2.32 -11.24
N GLU A 3 -9.45 -2.03 -11.10
CA GLU A 3 -10.18 -0.98 -11.85
C GLU A 3 -9.80 0.46 -11.43
N ARG A 4 -8.95 0.65 -10.41
CA ARG A 4 -8.71 1.94 -9.75
C ARG A 4 -7.43 2.66 -10.20
N ILE A 5 -6.94 2.39 -11.41
CA ILE A 5 -5.77 3.08 -11.97
C ILE A 5 -6.23 4.06 -13.06
N GLU A 6 -5.82 5.32 -12.94
CA GLU A 6 -5.94 6.32 -14.00
C GLU A 6 -5.27 5.84 -15.29
N ALA A 7 -5.89 6.11 -16.44
CA ALA A 7 -5.39 5.64 -17.74
C ALA A 7 -3.90 6.01 -17.96
N ARG A 8 -3.51 7.24 -17.58
CA ARG A 8 -2.12 7.73 -17.69
C ARG A 8 -1.09 6.93 -16.89
N TYR A 9 -1.51 6.19 -15.88
CA TYR A 9 -0.63 5.43 -14.99
C TYR A 9 -0.78 3.92 -15.14
N ARG A 10 -1.77 3.45 -15.91
CA ARG A 10 -2.10 2.04 -16.03
C ARG A 10 -0.91 1.20 -16.48
N ASP A 11 -0.29 1.56 -17.59
CA ASP A 11 0.77 0.74 -18.19
C ASP A 11 2.01 0.70 -17.29
N MET A 12 2.42 1.86 -16.78
CA MET A 12 3.55 1.99 -15.84
C MET A 12 3.32 1.17 -14.56
N MET A 13 2.14 1.28 -13.93
CA MET A 13 1.86 0.57 -12.69
C MET A 13 1.75 -0.94 -12.89
N ASN A 14 1.23 -1.41 -14.04
CA ASN A 14 1.24 -2.83 -14.35
C ASN A 14 2.67 -3.34 -14.59
N ALA A 15 3.52 -2.58 -15.28
CA ALA A 15 4.93 -2.94 -15.48
C ALA A 15 5.68 -3.04 -14.15
N LEU A 16 5.47 -2.09 -13.23
CA LEU A 16 6.05 -2.13 -11.88
C LEU A 16 5.55 -3.34 -11.09
N ALA A 17 4.25 -3.62 -11.12
CA ALA A 17 3.69 -4.78 -10.43
C ALA A 17 4.27 -6.10 -10.97
N ALA A 18 4.43 -6.21 -12.29
CA ALA A 18 5.06 -7.38 -12.91
C ALA A 18 6.52 -7.55 -12.46
N GLY A 19 7.31 -6.46 -12.43
CA GLY A 19 8.69 -6.52 -11.95
C GLY A 19 8.81 -6.86 -10.45
N ILE A 20 7.90 -6.37 -9.62
CA ILE A 20 7.84 -6.75 -8.20
C ILE A 20 7.52 -8.24 -8.05
N GLU A 21 6.56 -8.76 -8.81
CA GLU A 21 6.20 -10.18 -8.81
C GLU A 21 7.38 -11.07 -9.27
N GLU A 22 8.14 -10.63 -10.28
CA GLU A 22 9.31 -11.36 -10.76
C GLU A 22 10.40 -11.48 -9.68
N VAL A 23 10.63 -10.41 -8.90
CA VAL A 23 11.69 -10.36 -7.89
C VAL A 23 11.25 -10.96 -6.55
N LEU A 24 10.00 -10.74 -6.15
CA LEU A 24 9.45 -11.06 -4.82
C LEU A 24 8.31 -12.07 -4.87
N GLY A 25 8.26 -12.88 -5.92
CA GLY A 25 7.21 -13.88 -6.14
C GLY A 25 6.97 -14.76 -4.90
N GLY A 26 5.69 -14.97 -4.59
CA GLY A 26 5.25 -15.69 -3.39
C GLY A 26 4.94 -14.81 -2.18
N LEU A 27 5.18 -13.49 -2.26
CA LEU A 27 4.74 -12.52 -1.24
C LEU A 27 3.54 -11.70 -1.73
N GLY A 28 2.68 -11.29 -0.80
CA GLY A 28 1.62 -10.33 -1.06
C GLY A 28 2.15 -8.88 -1.04
N PHE A 29 1.81 -8.07 -2.04
CA PHE A 29 2.16 -6.66 -2.08
C PHE A 29 1.02 -5.78 -2.61
N ALA A 30 1.11 -4.49 -2.28
CA ALA A 30 0.24 -3.43 -2.78
C ALA A 30 1.08 -2.19 -3.12
N LEU A 31 0.84 -1.61 -4.29
CA LEU A 31 1.39 -0.32 -4.70
C LEU A 31 0.28 0.73 -4.65
N LEU A 32 0.51 1.75 -3.81
CA LEU A 32 -0.34 2.93 -3.68
C LEU A 32 0.40 4.13 -4.25
N MET A 33 -0.23 4.86 -5.16
CA MET A 33 0.32 6.08 -5.73
C MET A 33 -0.69 7.21 -5.62
N TYR A 34 -0.30 8.28 -4.95
CA TYR A 34 -1.13 9.43 -4.64
C TYR A 34 -0.31 10.72 -4.77
N GLU A 35 -0.97 11.84 -4.97
CA GLU A 35 -0.31 13.14 -5.01
C GLU A 35 0.16 13.55 -3.61
N HIS A 36 1.42 13.98 -3.48
CA HIS A 36 1.96 14.47 -2.22
C HIS A 36 1.13 15.65 -1.69
N GLY A 37 0.82 15.63 -0.39
CA GLY A 37 0.04 16.69 0.27
C GLY A 37 -1.45 16.73 -0.10
N LYS A 38 -1.95 15.77 -0.89
CA LYS A 38 -3.37 15.68 -1.30
C LYS A 38 -3.95 14.29 -1.03
N VAL A 39 -3.57 13.67 0.07
CA VAL A 39 -4.07 12.33 0.42
C VAL A 39 -5.55 12.41 0.82
N ASP A 40 -5.93 13.44 1.55
CA ASP A 40 -7.32 13.66 1.98
C ASP A 40 -8.19 14.17 0.83
N GLY A 41 -9.18 13.37 0.43
CA GLY A 41 -10.08 13.67 -0.69
C GLY A 41 -9.43 13.56 -2.08
N GLY A 42 -8.13 13.26 -2.16
CA GLY A 42 -7.44 13.04 -3.42
C GLY A 42 -7.60 11.63 -3.97
N ARG A 43 -7.22 11.45 -5.24
CA ARG A 43 -7.26 10.15 -5.91
C ARG A 43 -6.03 9.32 -5.54
N VAL A 44 -6.27 8.08 -5.12
CA VAL A 44 -5.22 7.09 -4.90
C VAL A 44 -5.31 6.04 -6.01
N ASN A 45 -4.24 5.92 -6.80
CA ASN A 45 -4.07 4.83 -7.74
C ASN A 45 -3.56 3.59 -6.99
N TYR A 46 -4.13 2.43 -7.28
CA TYR A 46 -3.88 1.22 -6.50
C TYR A 46 -3.83 -0.04 -7.36
N ILE A 47 -2.79 -0.86 -7.15
CA ILE A 47 -2.64 -2.22 -7.67
C ILE A 47 -2.08 -3.14 -6.59
N SER A 48 -2.52 -4.40 -6.58
CA SER A 48 -2.04 -5.45 -5.66
C SER A 48 -2.11 -6.80 -6.36
N ASN A 49 -1.23 -7.72 -5.97
CA ASN A 49 -1.23 -9.12 -6.41
C ASN A 49 -2.07 -10.04 -5.50
N SER A 50 -2.54 -9.55 -4.36
CA SER A 50 -3.30 -10.33 -3.38
C SER A 50 -4.80 -10.15 -3.56
N ASN A 51 -5.58 -11.04 -2.95
CA ASN A 51 -7.02 -10.80 -2.82
C ASN A 51 -7.28 -9.59 -1.90
N ARG A 52 -8.50 -9.05 -1.96
CA ARG A 52 -8.86 -7.84 -1.20
C ARG A 52 -8.82 -8.05 0.31
N GLU A 53 -9.15 -9.24 0.79
CA GLU A 53 -9.25 -9.56 2.22
C GLU A 53 -7.88 -9.58 2.88
N ASP A 54 -6.91 -10.24 2.25
CA ASP A 54 -5.52 -10.30 2.70
C ASP A 54 -4.89 -8.91 2.70
N MET A 55 -5.10 -8.14 1.63
CA MET A 55 -4.58 -6.77 1.55
C MET A 55 -5.18 -5.85 2.63
N VAL A 56 -6.50 -5.90 2.85
CA VAL A 56 -7.15 -5.10 3.90
C VAL A 56 -6.65 -5.51 5.29
N SER A 57 -6.46 -6.81 5.53
CA SER A 57 -5.94 -7.32 6.81
C SER A 57 -4.51 -6.86 7.04
N ALA A 58 -3.64 -6.98 6.03
CA ALA A 58 -2.27 -6.48 6.08
C ALA A 58 -2.20 -4.96 6.30
N MET A 59 -3.07 -4.18 5.65
CA MET A 59 -3.13 -2.73 5.82
C MET A 59 -3.61 -2.32 7.22
N ARG A 60 -4.60 -3.03 7.78
CA ARG A 60 -5.06 -2.81 9.16
C ARG A 60 -3.95 -3.06 10.17
N GLU A 61 -3.22 -4.16 10.01
CA GLU A 61 -2.08 -4.48 10.86
C GLU A 61 -0.97 -3.42 10.74
N PHE A 62 -0.65 -2.99 9.51
CA PHE A 62 0.31 -1.92 9.27
C PHE A 62 -0.10 -0.61 9.96
N ILE A 63 -1.33 -0.16 9.75
CA ILE A 63 -1.86 1.07 10.36
C ILE A 63 -1.84 0.95 11.89
N ALA A 64 -2.35 -0.15 12.46
CA ALA A 64 -2.35 -0.37 13.90
C ALA A 64 -0.93 -0.33 14.49
N ARG A 65 0.06 -0.83 13.75
CA ARG A 65 1.46 -0.80 14.17
C ARG A 65 2.09 0.60 14.08
N GLU A 66 1.74 1.40 13.08
CA GLU A 66 2.19 2.80 12.97
C GLU A 66 1.50 3.71 13.99
N GLU A 67 0.19 3.55 14.18
CA GLU A 67 -0.59 4.29 15.20
C GLU A 67 -0.20 3.86 16.63
N GLY A 68 0.13 2.58 16.82
CA GLY A 68 0.67 2.05 18.08
C GLY A 68 2.11 2.50 18.36
N ARG A 69 2.93 2.77 17.33
CA ARG A 69 4.22 3.46 17.49
C ARG A 69 4.07 4.95 17.80
N MET A 70 2.91 5.56 17.52
CA MET A 70 2.59 6.94 17.88
C MET A 70 2.08 7.09 19.33
N HIS A 71 1.59 6.03 19.97
CA HIS A 71 1.37 6.01 21.42
C HIS A 71 2.59 5.41 22.13
N GLY A 72 3.56 6.28 22.39
CA GLY A 72 4.74 6.13 23.27
C GLY A 72 5.13 4.74 23.75
N ALA A 73 6.38 4.35 23.49
CA ALA A 73 7.03 3.31 24.29
C ALA A 73 6.78 3.58 25.78
N PRO A 74 6.07 2.70 26.52
CA PRO A 74 6.00 2.81 27.96
C PRO A 74 7.34 2.34 28.51
N GLY A 75 8.26 3.26 28.82
CA GLY A 75 9.48 2.91 29.56
C GLY A 75 10.77 3.70 29.33
N ALA A 76 10.80 4.78 28.54
CA ALA A 76 11.97 5.66 28.55
C ALA A 76 11.98 6.48 29.86
N LYS A 77 12.75 6.00 30.85
CA LYS A 77 12.97 6.69 32.13
C LYS A 77 13.61 8.07 31.87
N GLN A 78 13.06 9.08 32.55
CA GLN A 78 13.70 10.38 32.77
C GLN A 78 14.97 10.24 33.60
#